data_AF-A0A1Q9SRR1-F1
#
_entry.id   AF-A0A1Q9SRR1-F1
#
_cell.length_a   1.000
_cell.length_b   1.000
_cell.length_c   1.000
_cell.angle_alpha   90.00
_cell.angle_beta   90.00
_cell.angle_gamma   90.00
#
_symmetry.space_group_name_H-M   'P 1'
#
loop_
_entity.id
_entity.type
_entity.pdbx_description
1 polymer ?
#
loop_
_entity_poly.entity_id
_entity_poly.type
_entity_poly.pdbx_seq_one_letter_code
_entity_poly.pdbx_strand_id
1 'polypeptide(L)'
;MSAGSSRALGAIMALLLVFAIGSIVALAVLVATLAEDEEQTSATSCAVTAVTTDDDQERAPNIPNGWAPLVEEAAKTAGLPVSVVAAQLKQESNWDAGAGSSAGAQGIAQFMPATWATYGNGGEVTDPDDAIPAYGRYMAALKKDVEPLADGDADQLVRLTLAAYNAGPGPCSSTRVCRPMRKPRTTSAPSLTSARASSPPTARSPPGRRNGTVT
;
A
#
# COMPACT_ATOMS: atom_id res chain seq x y z
N MET A 1 -8.75 64.47 -60.53
CA MET A 1 -8.51 63.16 -61.17
C MET A 1 -7.10 62.74 -60.75
N SER A 2 -6.87 62.17 -59.57
CA SER A 2 -7.03 60.76 -59.17
C SER A 2 -6.65 59.76 -60.27
N ALA A 3 -5.41 59.29 -60.27
CA ALA A 3 -4.98 58.04 -60.89
C ALA A 3 -3.55 57.70 -60.42
N GLY A 4 -3.41 56.99 -59.29
CA GLY A 4 -2.10 56.52 -58.85
C GLY A 4 -2.12 55.51 -57.70
N SER A 5 -3.16 55.53 -56.85
CA SER A 5 -3.20 54.72 -55.62
C SER A 5 -3.89 53.36 -55.76
N SER A 6 -4.62 53.10 -56.84
CA SER A 6 -5.42 51.86 -57.00
C SER A 6 -4.59 50.61 -57.37
N ARG A 7 -3.36 50.77 -57.87
CA ARG A 7 -2.48 49.62 -58.21
C ARG A 7 -1.60 49.18 -57.04
N ALA A 8 -1.30 50.10 -56.11
CA ALA A 8 -0.50 49.80 -54.91
C ALA A 8 -1.31 49.07 -53.83
N LEU A 9 -2.60 49.41 -53.64
CA LEU A 9 -3.47 48.68 -52.70
C LEU A 9 -3.75 47.23 -53.14
N GLY A 10 -3.87 46.96 -54.44
CA GLY A 10 -4.12 45.60 -54.95
C GLY A 10 -2.94 44.65 -54.74
N ALA A 11 -1.71 45.14 -54.87
CA ALA A 11 -0.50 44.35 -54.64
C ALA A 11 -0.28 44.03 -53.15
N ILE A 12 -0.60 44.97 -52.25
CA ILE A 12 -0.48 44.78 -50.80
C ILE A 12 -1.55 43.80 -50.26
N MET A 13 -2.79 43.87 -50.76
CA MET A 13 -3.84 42.89 -50.43
C MET A 13 -3.51 41.48 -50.96
N ALA A 14 -2.94 41.36 -52.16
CA ALA A 14 -2.51 40.08 -52.70
C ALA A 14 -1.34 39.47 -51.91
N LEU A 15 -0.36 40.28 -51.47
CA LEU A 15 0.76 39.80 -50.66
C LEU A 15 0.32 39.36 -49.25
N LEU A 16 -0.63 40.10 -48.63
CA LEU A 16 -1.20 39.75 -47.32
C LEU A 16 -2.08 38.49 -47.38
N LEU A 17 -2.81 38.26 -48.47
CA LEU A 17 -3.57 37.01 -48.69
C LEU A 17 -2.65 35.80 -48.89
N VAL A 18 -1.54 35.94 -49.63
CA VAL A 18 -0.57 34.84 -49.84
C VAL A 18 0.17 34.51 -48.54
N PHE A 19 0.51 35.49 -47.70
CA PHE A 19 1.11 35.26 -46.37
C PHE A 19 0.11 34.64 -45.36
N ALA A 20 -1.17 35.06 -45.39
CA ALA A 20 -2.21 34.51 -44.52
C ALA A 20 -2.54 33.05 -44.88
N ILE A 21 -2.62 32.73 -46.17
CA ILE A 21 -2.87 31.36 -46.65
C ILE A 21 -1.64 30.47 -46.40
N GLY A 22 -0.42 30.98 -46.60
CA GLY A 22 0.82 30.24 -46.30
C GLY A 22 1.00 29.91 -44.82
N SER A 23 0.60 30.81 -43.92
CA SER A 23 0.67 30.59 -42.46
C SER A 23 -0.36 29.57 -41.97
N ILE A 24 -1.54 29.51 -42.60
CA ILE A 24 -2.59 28.53 -42.29
C ILE A 24 -2.22 27.13 -42.80
N VAL A 25 -1.60 27.02 -43.98
CA VAL A 25 -1.14 25.73 -44.53
C VAL A 25 0.05 25.18 -43.73
N ALA A 26 1.00 26.03 -43.30
CA ALA A 26 2.12 25.59 -42.46
C ALA A 26 1.67 25.11 -41.06
N LEU A 27 0.64 25.75 -40.48
CA LEU A 27 0.06 25.34 -39.20
C LEU A 27 -0.77 24.04 -39.33
N ALA A 28 -1.47 23.85 -40.45
CA ALA A 28 -2.21 22.62 -40.72
C ALA A 28 -1.28 21.41 -40.94
N VAL A 29 -0.14 21.60 -41.62
CA VAL A 29 0.87 20.53 -41.82
C VAL A 29 1.56 20.17 -40.49
N LEU A 30 1.77 21.12 -39.58
CA LEU A 30 2.33 20.86 -38.24
C LEU A 30 1.35 20.11 -37.32
N VAL A 31 0.04 20.30 -37.49
CA VAL A 31 -1.00 19.55 -36.76
C VAL A 31 -1.18 18.13 -37.32
N ALA A 32 -0.92 17.92 -38.62
CA ALA A 32 -1.01 16.61 -39.26
C ALA A 32 0.12 15.63 -38.88
N THR A 33 1.23 16.08 -38.27
CA THR A 33 2.31 15.19 -37.79
C THR A 33 2.18 14.79 -36.32
N LEU A 34 1.09 15.17 -35.63
CA LEU A 34 0.78 14.73 -34.26
C LEU A 34 -0.41 13.77 -34.21
N ALA A 35 -0.92 13.37 -35.38
CA ALA A 35 -2.00 12.40 -35.54
C ALA A 35 -1.49 11.18 -36.31
N GLU A 36 -0.55 10.46 -35.71
CA GLU A 36 -0.37 9.03 -35.98
C GLU A 36 -1.35 8.28 -35.08
N ASP A 37 -2.61 8.19 -35.51
CA ASP A 37 -3.54 7.15 -35.05
C ASP A 37 -3.62 6.14 -36.19
N GLU A 38 -2.65 5.23 -36.24
CA GLU A 38 -2.75 4.05 -37.09
C GLU A 38 -3.75 3.10 -36.46
N GLU A 39 -4.92 3.10 -37.10
CA GLU A 39 -6.02 2.18 -36.94
C GLU A 39 -5.54 0.72 -37.06
N GLN A 40 -5.24 0.07 -35.93
CA GLN A 40 -5.11 -1.39 -35.86
C GLN A 40 -6.50 -2.03 -35.77
N THR A 41 -7.20 -2.07 -36.89
CA THR A 41 -8.26 -3.06 -37.13
C THR A 41 -7.61 -4.41 -37.42
N SER A 42 -7.43 -5.23 -36.39
CA SER A 42 -7.37 -6.68 -36.55
C SER A 42 -7.92 -7.35 -35.31
N ALA A 43 -9.15 -7.83 -35.45
CA ALA A 43 -9.76 -8.84 -34.61
C ALA A 43 -8.86 -10.09 -34.61
N THR A 44 -7.92 -10.16 -33.68
CA THR A 44 -7.31 -11.41 -33.26
C THR A 44 -8.07 -11.88 -32.04
N SER A 45 -8.90 -12.89 -32.28
CA SER A 45 -9.65 -13.63 -31.27
C SER A 45 -8.78 -13.98 -30.07
N CYS A 46 -9.40 -13.93 -28.90
CA CYS A 46 -8.93 -14.45 -27.63
C CYS A 46 -8.25 -15.82 -27.76
N ALA A 47 -6.93 -15.81 -27.96
CA ALA A 47 -6.07 -16.83 -27.40
C ALA A 47 -5.43 -16.18 -26.18
N VAL A 48 -6.19 -16.20 -25.08
CA VAL A 48 -5.54 -16.25 -23.78
C VAL A 48 -4.75 -17.55 -23.83
N THR A 49 -3.48 -17.47 -24.20
CA THR A 49 -2.53 -18.40 -23.63
C THR A 49 -2.64 -18.09 -22.15
N ALA A 50 -3.41 -18.91 -21.45
CA ALA A 50 -3.24 -19.07 -20.03
C ALA A 50 -1.76 -19.43 -19.88
N VAL A 51 -0.92 -18.41 -19.74
CA VAL A 51 0.16 -18.49 -18.80
C VAL A 51 -0.58 -18.77 -17.50
N THR A 52 -0.75 -20.07 -17.23
CA THR A 52 -0.80 -20.55 -15.88
C THR A 52 0.54 -20.15 -15.31
N THR A 53 0.66 -18.90 -14.88
CA THR A 53 1.31 -18.67 -13.61
C THR A 53 0.40 -19.39 -12.62
N ASP A 54 0.63 -20.69 -12.51
CA ASP A 54 0.45 -21.41 -11.26
C ASP A 54 1.35 -20.69 -10.24
N ASP A 55 0.91 -19.51 -9.78
CA ASP A 55 1.49 -18.74 -8.69
C ASP A 55 0.62 -17.50 -8.42
N ASP A 56 -0.67 -17.74 -8.19
CA ASP A 56 -1.45 -16.98 -7.18
C ASP A 56 -0.98 -17.33 -5.74
N GLN A 57 0.22 -17.93 -5.59
CA GLN A 57 0.96 -17.92 -4.35
C GLN A 57 1.52 -16.52 -4.16
N GLU A 58 0.77 -15.73 -3.40
CA GLU A 58 1.24 -14.62 -2.58
C GLU A 58 2.69 -14.89 -2.13
N ARG A 59 3.68 -14.38 -2.87
CA ARG A 59 5.07 -14.76 -2.63
C ARG A 59 5.44 -14.30 -1.24
N ALA A 60 5.69 -15.27 -0.35
CA ALA A 60 6.05 -15.01 1.03
C ALA A 60 7.14 -13.93 1.07
N PRO A 61 7.04 -12.95 1.98
CA PRO A 61 8.01 -11.87 2.06
C PRO A 61 9.42 -12.47 2.18
N ASN A 62 10.37 -11.95 1.40
CA ASN A 62 11.76 -12.38 1.49
C ASN A 62 12.34 -11.87 2.83
N ILE A 63 12.37 -12.76 3.82
CA ILE A 63 12.93 -12.52 5.16
C ILE A 63 14.30 -13.22 5.20
N PRO A 64 15.41 -12.48 5.36
CA PRO A 64 16.76 -13.04 5.29
C PRO A 64 17.14 -13.78 6.58
N ASN A 65 18.34 -14.39 6.55
CA ASN A 65 19.06 -14.88 7.73
C ASN A 65 18.31 -15.91 8.60
N GLY A 66 17.27 -16.55 8.04
CA GLY A 66 16.45 -17.51 8.79
C GLY A 66 15.50 -16.86 9.80
N TRP A 67 15.30 -15.54 9.77
CA TRP A 67 14.44 -14.82 10.71
C TRP A 67 12.94 -14.98 10.45
N ALA A 68 12.55 -15.75 9.44
CA ALA A 68 11.14 -15.96 9.11
C ALA A 68 10.28 -16.41 10.32
N PRO A 69 10.71 -17.39 11.15
CA PRO A 69 9.93 -17.80 12.32
C PRO A 69 9.77 -16.68 13.36
N LEU A 70 10.82 -15.88 13.58
CA LEU A 70 10.75 -14.74 14.51
C LEU A 70 9.76 -13.69 14.02
N VAL A 71 9.81 -13.38 12.71
CA VAL A 71 8.92 -12.41 12.07
C VAL A 71 7.48 -12.89 12.07
N GLU A 72 7.23 -14.18 11.84
CA GLU A 72 5.91 -14.80 11.91
C GLU A 72 5.31 -14.71 13.32
N GLU A 73 6.06 -15.05 14.36
CA GLU A 73 5.57 -14.96 15.74
C GLU A 73 5.39 -13.50 16.19
N ALA A 74 6.27 -12.59 15.75
CA ALA A 74 6.10 -11.16 16.00
C ALA A 74 4.84 -10.61 15.30
N ALA A 75 4.57 -11.02 14.06
CA ALA A 75 3.37 -10.64 13.31
C ALA A 75 2.10 -11.16 13.98
N LYS A 76 2.11 -12.41 14.44
CA LYS A 76 1.02 -13.00 15.22
C LYS A 76 0.80 -12.25 16.54
N THR A 77 1.87 -11.92 17.27
CA THR A 77 1.81 -11.14 18.52
C THR A 77 1.21 -9.76 18.27
N ALA A 78 1.64 -9.07 17.21
CA ALA A 78 1.11 -7.78 16.81
C ALA A 78 -0.33 -7.85 16.26
N GLY A 79 -0.78 -9.04 15.83
CA GLY A 79 -2.00 -9.21 15.06
C GLY A 79 -1.95 -8.44 13.73
N LEU A 80 -0.82 -8.50 13.04
CA LEU A 80 -0.57 -7.85 11.75
C LEU A 80 -0.17 -8.91 10.71
N PRO A 81 -0.36 -8.64 9.40
CA PRO A 81 0.15 -9.53 8.36
C PRO A 81 1.68 -9.65 8.42
N VAL A 82 2.21 -10.86 8.19
CA VAL A 82 3.68 -11.12 8.14
C VAL A 82 4.36 -10.21 7.12
N SER A 83 3.72 -9.97 5.98
CA SER A 83 4.22 -9.06 4.93
C SER A 83 4.36 -7.62 5.40
N VAL A 84 3.48 -7.15 6.29
CA VAL A 84 3.54 -5.80 6.87
C VAL A 84 4.72 -5.68 7.83
N VAL A 85 4.89 -6.66 8.73
CA VAL A 85 6.02 -6.68 9.67
C VAL A 85 7.35 -6.76 8.93
N ALA A 86 7.48 -7.68 7.97
CA ALA A 86 8.69 -7.84 7.18
C ALA A 86 9.02 -6.56 6.39
N ALA A 87 8.01 -5.92 5.80
CA ALA A 87 8.21 -4.66 5.09
C ALA A 87 8.67 -3.54 6.02
N GLN A 88 8.15 -3.47 7.25
CA GLN A 88 8.55 -2.46 8.20
C GLN A 88 9.98 -2.69 8.71
N LEU A 89 10.34 -3.90 9.14
CA LEU A 89 11.72 -4.21 9.56
C LEU A 89 12.74 -3.91 8.47
N LYS A 90 12.38 -4.19 7.20
CA LYS A 90 13.18 -3.79 6.05
C LYS A 90 13.27 -2.26 5.90
N GLN A 91 12.20 -1.53 6.17
CA GLN A 91 12.19 -0.07 6.07
C GLN A 91 13.00 0.59 7.21
N GLU A 92 13.01 0.02 8.40
CA GLU A 92 13.72 0.55 9.57
C GLU A 92 15.24 0.42 9.42
N SER A 93 15.73 -0.77 9.06
CA SER A 93 17.17 -1.07 9.08
C SER A 93 17.69 -1.73 7.80
N ASN A 94 16.81 -2.06 6.85
CA ASN A 94 17.12 -2.97 5.75
C ASN A 94 17.72 -4.30 6.24
N TRP A 95 17.14 -4.84 7.32
CA TRP A 95 17.57 -6.10 7.94
C TRP A 95 18.94 -6.04 8.63
N ASP A 96 19.46 -4.85 8.93
CA ASP A 96 20.72 -4.67 9.66
C ASP A 96 20.48 -4.65 11.17
N ALA A 97 20.92 -5.72 11.84
CA ALA A 97 20.81 -5.87 13.30
C ALA A 97 21.74 -4.93 14.08
N GLY A 98 22.79 -4.40 13.45
CA GLY A 98 23.71 -3.43 14.04
C GLY A 98 23.36 -1.97 13.73
N ALA A 99 22.24 -1.72 13.05
CA ALA A 99 21.87 -0.38 12.61
C ALA A 99 21.74 0.60 13.77
N GLY A 100 22.25 1.81 13.59
CA GLY A 100 22.14 2.91 14.54
C GLY A 100 21.80 4.23 13.83
N SER A 101 20.96 5.06 14.45
CA SER A 101 20.63 6.39 13.94
C SER A 101 21.25 7.51 14.78
N SER A 102 21.36 8.71 14.20
CA SER A 102 21.80 9.91 14.92
C SER A 102 20.87 10.33 16.06
N ALA A 103 19.60 9.92 16.01
CA ALA A 103 18.63 10.13 17.08
C ALA A 103 18.77 9.10 18.23
N GLY A 104 19.61 8.07 18.06
CA GLY A 104 19.81 7.01 19.05
C GLY A 104 18.90 5.80 18.88
N ALA A 105 18.25 5.64 17.72
CA ALA A 105 17.53 4.41 17.40
C ALA A 105 18.52 3.27 17.11
N GLN A 106 18.22 2.04 17.54
CA GLN A 106 19.14 0.91 17.49
C GLN A 106 18.49 -0.38 17.00
N GLY A 107 19.29 -1.20 16.34
CA GLY A 107 18.95 -2.58 15.98
C GLY A 107 18.04 -2.69 14.76
N ILE A 108 17.65 -3.94 14.48
CA ILE A 108 16.87 -4.34 13.31
C ILE A 108 15.53 -3.61 13.20
N ALA A 109 14.95 -3.23 14.34
CA ALA A 109 13.68 -2.54 14.44
C ALA A 109 13.84 -1.02 14.74
N GLN A 110 15.07 -0.50 14.86
CA GLN A 110 15.32 0.91 15.19
C GLN A 110 14.60 1.35 16.47
N PHE A 111 14.75 0.59 17.55
CA PHE A 111 14.20 0.96 18.85
C PHE A 111 14.89 2.20 19.42
N MET A 112 14.09 3.15 19.90
CA MET A 112 14.59 4.20 20.79
C MET A 112 14.86 3.62 22.20
N PRO A 113 15.83 4.14 22.98
CA PRO A 113 16.21 3.55 24.26
C PRO A 113 15.06 3.45 25.28
N ALA A 114 14.18 4.46 25.33
CA ALA A 114 13.02 4.44 26.23
C ALA A 114 11.99 3.35 25.86
N THR A 115 11.79 3.12 24.56
CA THR A 115 10.93 2.03 24.06
C THR A 115 11.58 0.69 24.36
N TRP A 116 12.88 0.54 24.13
CA TRP A 116 13.61 -0.69 24.44
C TRP A 116 13.52 -1.06 25.93
N ALA A 117 13.67 -0.08 26.82
CA ALA A 117 13.55 -0.32 28.27
C ALA A 117 12.18 -0.90 28.67
N THR A 118 11.13 -0.63 27.89
CA THR A 118 9.77 -1.14 28.15
C THR A 118 9.52 -2.50 27.50
N TYR A 119 9.98 -2.70 26.26
CA TYR A 119 9.60 -3.85 25.44
C TYR A 119 10.71 -4.89 25.24
N GLY A 120 11.97 -4.55 25.51
CA GLY A 120 13.15 -5.40 25.27
C GLY A 120 13.29 -6.59 26.22
N ASN A 121 12.53 -6.61 27.32
CA ASN A 121 12.49 -7.73 28.27
C ASN A 121 13.88 -8.15 28.83
N GLY A 122 14.79 -7.19 28.96
CA GLY A 122 16.15 -7.42 29.45
C GLY A 122 17.11 -8.07 28.46
N GLY A 123 16.71 -8.25 27.20
CA GLY A 123 17.59 -8.73 26.14
C GLY A 123 18.46 -7.63 25.51
N GLU A 124 19.03 -7.94 24.36
CA GLU A 124 19.94 -7.05 23.62
C GLU A 124 19.27 -6.43 22.38
N VAL A 125 19.31 -5.10 22.25
CA VAL A 125 18.60 -4.37 21.17
C VAL A 125 19.14 -4.68 19.77
N THR A 126 20.40 -5.11 19.69
CA THR A 126 21.07 -5.50 18.45
C THR A 126 20.99 -7.01 18.17
N ASP A 127 20.38 -7.80 19.05
CA ASP A 127 20.13 -9.22 18.82
C ASP A 127 18.74 -9.41 18.17
N PRO A 128 18.63 -9.93 16.94
CA PRO A 128 17.34 -10.21 16.30
C PRO A 128 16.43 -11.15 17.08
N ASP A 129 16.99 -12.11 17.83
CA ASP A 129 16.20 -13.06 18.64
C ASP A 129 15.48 -12.36 19.80
N ASP A 130 15.99 -11.22 20.27
CA ASP A 130 15.35 -10.37 21.27
C ASP A 130 14.52 -9.25 20.64
N ALA A 131 15.09 -8.58 19.63
CA ALA A 131 14.54 -7.38 19.03
C ALA A 131 13.28 -7.64 18.20
N ILE A 132 13.20 -8.74 17.44
CA ILE A 132 12.02 -9.03 16.61
C ILE A 132 10.80 -9.38 17.49
N PRO A 133 10.92 -10.23 18.54
CA PRO A 133 9.82 -10.42 19.49
C PRO A 133 9.44 -9.15 20.26
N ALA A 134 10.41 -8.31 20.64
CA ALA A 134 10.14 -7.01 21.24
C ALA A 134 9.33 -6.10 20.31
N TYR A 135 9.64 -6.12 19.01
CA TYR A 135 8.88 -5.39 17.99
C TYR A 135 7.42 -5.86 17.96
N GLY A 136 7.19 -7.18 17.98
CA GLY A 136 5.82 -7.73 18.02
C GLY A 136 5.02 -7.23 19.23
N ARG A 137 5.62 -7.22 20.43
CA ARG A 137 4.99 -6.68 21.64
C ARG A 137 4.69 -5.19 21.54
N TYR A 138 5.63 -4.41 21.02
CA TYR A 138 5.45 -2.97 20.88
C TYR A 138 4.32 -2.65 19.88
N MET A 139 4.30 -3.33 18.73
CA MET A 139 3.23 -3.17 17.73
C MET A 139 1.85 -3.54 18.29
N ALA A 140 1.76 -4.57 19.14
CA ALA A 140 0.50 -4.94 19.80
C ALA A 140 0.00 -3.82 20.74
N ALA A 141 0.91 -3.18 21.49
CA ALA A 141 0.57 -2.05 22.35
C ALA A 141 0.11 -0.83 21.53
N LEU A 142 0.85 -0.46 20.49
CA LEU A 142 0.47 0.64 19.59
C LEU A 142 -0.89 0.39 18.93
N LYS A 143 -1.14 -0.84 18.48
CA LYS A 143 -2.41 -1.23 17.86
C LYS A 143 -3.57 -1.03 18.83
N LYS A 144 -3.39 -1.43 20.10
CA LYS A 144 -4.38 -1.24 21.16
C LYS A 144 -4.64 0.25 21.43
N ASP A 145 -3.60 1.08 21.43
CA ASP A 145 -3.73 2.52 21.70
C ASP A 145 -4.51 3.26 20.61
N VAL A 146 -4.36 2.83 19.35
CA VAL A 146 -5.01 3.47 18.19
C VAL A 146 -6.29 2.78 17.74
N GLU A 147 -6.65 1.63 18.30
CA GLU A 147 -7.88 0.88 17.97
C GLU A 147 -9.16 1.74 18.01
N PRO A 148 -9.37 2.62 19.02
CA PRO A 148 -10.55 3.49 19.05
C PRO A 148 -10.63 4.50 17.90
N LEU A 149 -9.51 4.79 17.23
CA LEU A 149 -9.42 5.73 16.11
C LEU A 149 -9.65 5.07 14.76
N ALA A 150 -9.74 3.74 14.72
CA ALA A 150 -9.90 2.98 13.50
C ALA A 150 -11.37 2.81 13.06
N ASP A 151 -12.33 3.15 13.92
CA ASP A 151 -13.78 3.01 13.66
C ASP A 151 -14.19 1.60 13.16
N GLY A 152 -13.46 0.57 13.60
CA GLY A 152 -13.67 -0.83 13.20
C GLY A 152 -13.11 -1.22 11.82
N ASP A 153 -12.46 -0.31 11.10
CA ASP A 153 -11.80 -0.58 9.82
C ASP A 153 -10.41 -1.20 10.08
N ALA A 154 -10.25 -2.47 9.67
CA ALA A 154 -9.01 -3.23 9.87
C ALA A 154 -7.81 -2.64 9.12
N ASP A 155 -8.02 -2.11 7.91
CA ASP A 155 -6.94 -1.52 7.12
C ASP A 155 -6.52 -0.17 7.72
N GLN A 156 -7.47 0.60 8.25
CA GLN A 156 -7.22 1.82 8.99
C GLN A 156 -6.47 1.53 10.28
N LEU A 157 -6.83 0.47 11.01
CA LEU A 157 -6.11 0.04 12.21
C LEU A 157 -4.64 -0.28 11.90
N VAL A 158 -4.37 -1.04 10.83
CA VAL A 158 -2.99 -1.30 10.39
C VAL A 158 -2.26 0.02 10.07
N ARG A 159 -2.88 0.91 9.30
CA ARG A 159 -2.29 2.22 8.94
C ARG A 159 -1.97 3.09 10.16
N LEU A 160 -2.88 3.14 11.13
CA LEU A 160 -2.69 3.89 12.37
C LEU A 160 -1.59 3.30 13.23
N THR A 161 -1.53 1.96 13.32
CA THR A 161 -0.50 1.26 14.09
C THR A 161 0.89 1.56 13.53
N LEU A 162 1.07 1.47 12.21
CA LEU A 162 2.34 1.81 11.54
C LEU A 162 2.71 3.29 11.71
N ALA A 163 1.72 4.17 11.69
CA ALA A 163 1.94 5.61 11.92
C ALA A 163 2.37 5.89 13.36
N ALA A 164 1.76 5.21 14.34
CA ALA A 164 2.10 5.36 15.75
C ALA A 164 3.52 4.88 16.04
N TYR A 165 4.01 3.86 15.34
CA TYR A 165 5.40 3.40 15.46
C TYR A 165 6.40 4.49 15.09
N ASN A 166 6.19 5.14 13.94
CA ASN A 166 7.06 6.22 13.45
C ASN A 166 6.95 7.51 14.30
N ALA A 167 5.79 7.75 14.91
CA ALA A 167 5.60 8.90 15.79
C ALA A 167 6.39 8.82 17.11
N GLY A 168 6.79 7.61 17.52
CA GLY A 168 7.46 7.36 18.79
C GLY A 168 6.50 7.39 20.00
N PRO A 169 7.03 7.19 21.23
CA PRO A 169 6.21 7.09 22.43
C PRO A 169 5.49 8.40 22.77
N GLY A 170 4.16 8.34 22.79
CA GLY A 170 3.23 9.43 23.10
C GLY A 170 1.84 9.13 22.54
N PRO A 171 0.75 9.65 23.11
CA PRO A 171 -0.58 9.36 22.60
C PRO A 171 -0.72 9.89 21.17
N CYS A 172 -1.14 9.00 20.26
CA CYS A 172 -1.62 9.31 18.92
C CYS A 172 -2.98 10.04 19.01
N SER A 173 -3.07 11.15 19.74
CA SER A 173 -4.33 11.83 20.07
C SER A 173 -4.78 12.85 19.02
N SER A 174 -3.97 13.10 17.99
CA SER A 174 -4.34 14.01 16.90
C SER A 174 -3.92 13.48 15.54
N THR A 175 -4.80 13.67 14.56
CA THR A 175 -4.67 13.35 13.13
C THR A 175 -3.43 13.95 12.44
N ARG A 176 -2.64 14.76 13.14
CA ARG A 176 -1.42 15.40 12.64
C ARG A 176 -0.14 14.62 12.98
N VAL A 177 -0.16 13.81 14.05
CA VAL A 177 1.02 13.06 14.53
C VAL A 177 1.11 11.68 13.88
N CYS A 178 -0.03 11.09 13.52
CA CYS A 178 -0.08 9.74 12.95
C CYS A 178 -0.30 9.83 11.43
N ARG A 179 0.70 10.32 10.67
CA ARG A 179 0.62 10.26 9.21
C ARG A 179 0.73 8.79 8.78
N PRO A 180 -0.29 8.21 8.11
CA PRO A 180 -0.25 6.82 7.68
C PRO A 180 1.00 6.54 6.84
N MET A 181 1.71 5.44 7.14
CA MET A 181 2.72 4.94 6.21
C MET A 181 2.03 4.67 4.87
N ARG A 182 2.60 5.22 3.78
CA ARG A 182 2.13 4.91 2.44
C ARG A 182 2.45 3.44 2.20
N LYS A 183 1.45 2.68 1.80
CA LYS A 183 1.58 1.25 1.48
C LYS A 183 2.85 1.02 0.66
N PRO A 184 3.70 0.02 0.98
CA PRO A 184 4.83 -0.32 0.13
C PRO A 184 4.32 -0.53 -1.30
N ARG A 185 5.01 0.03 -2.30
CA ARG A 185 4.58 0.07 -3.72
C ARG A 185 4.47 -1.33 -4.38
N THR A 186 4.61 -2.40 -3.61
CA THR A 186 4.73 -3.77 -4.10
C THR A 186 3.66 -4.72 -3.52
N THR A 187 2.59 -4.23 -2.91
CA THR A 187 1.47 -5.10 -2.53
C THR A 187 0.14 -4.55 -3.03
N SER A 188 -0.39 -5.13 -4.11
CA SER A 188 -1.84 -5.25 -4.31
C SER A 188 -2.37 -6.02 -3.10
N ALA A 189 -3.17 -5.38 -2.24
CA ALA A 189 -3.86 -6.13 -1.18
C ALA A 189 -5.25 -6.45 -1.72
N PRO A 190 -5.79 -7.64 -1.44
CA PRO A 190 -7.19 -7.90 -1.68
C PRO A 190 -8.01 -7.01 -0.74
N SER A 191 -9.07 -6.41 -1.28
CA SER A 191 -10.10 -5.76 -0.48
C SER A 191 -10.63 -6.78 0.53
N LEU A 192 -10.41 -6.54 1.84
CA LEU A 192 -11.07 -7.29 2.90
C LEU A 192 -12.55 -6.87 2.96
N THR A 193 -13.31 -7.23 1.92
CA THR A 193 -14.76 -7.13 1.93
C THR A 193 -15.33 -8.54 1.97
N SER A 194 -16.12 -8.79 3.02
CA SER A 194 -16.94 -9.98 3.27
C SER A 194 -16.27 -11.15 3.99
N ALA A 195 -16.02 -10.97 5.28
CA ALA A 195 -16.20 -12.03 6.26
C ALA A 195 -17.36 -11.61 7.19
N ARG A 196 -18.59 -11.60 6.66
CA ARG A 196 -19.79 -11.52 7.48
C ARG A 196 -19.89 -12.84 8.26
N ALA A 197 -19.77 -12.73 9.57
CA ALA A 197 -19.94 -13.82 10.53
C ALA A 197 -21.15 -14.69 10.18
N SER A 198 -20.89 -15.94 9.80
CA SER A 198 -21.91 -16.98 9.76
C SER A 198 -21.97 -17.59 11.16
N SER A 199 -23.02 -17.29 11.89
CA SER A 199 -23.33 -17.88 13.19
C SER A 199 -23.41 -19.41 13.10
N PRO A 200 -22.98 -20.17 14.11
CA PRO A 200 -23.11 -21.63 14.11
C PRO A 200 -24.58 -22.06 14.30
N PRO A 201 -24.99 -23.22 13.75
CA PRO A 201 -26.35 -23.73 13.92
C PRO A 201 -26.58 -24.20 15.37
N THR A 202 -27.66 -23.69 15.97
CA THR A 202 -28.15 -24.08 17.29
C THR A 202 -28.48 -25.57 17.32
N ALA A 203 -27.83 -26.33 18.20
CA ALA A 203 -28.14 -27.73 18.43
C ALA A 203 -29.58 -27.88 18.97
N ARG A 204 -30.38 -28.70 18.30
CA ARG A 204 -31.76 -29.03 18.67
C ARG A 204 -31.74 -30.18 19.69
N SER A 205 -32.31 -29.96 20.87
CA SER A 205 -32.53 -31.01 21.89
C SER A 205 -33.38 -32.17 21.36
N PRO A 206 -33.13 -33.42 21.78
CA PRO A 206 -33.95 -34.58 21.40
C PRO A 206 -35.29 -34.61 22.16
N PRO A 207 -36.36 -35.17 21.57
CA PRO A 207 -37.67 -35.24 22.22
C PRO A 207 -37.70 -36.33 23.31
N GLY A 208 -38.35 -36.00 24.42
CA GLY A 208 -38.56 -36.88 25.57
C GLY A 208 -39.41 -38.12 25.23
N ARG A 209 -39.01 -39.26 25.79
CA ARG A 209 -39.77 -40.52 25.77
C ARG A 209 -40.96 -40.41 26.74
N ARG A 210 -42.18 -40.62 26.22
CA ARG A 210 -43.38 -40.90 27.01
C ARG A 210 -43.58 -42.42 27.12
N ASN A 211 -44.00 -42.86 28.31
CA ASN A 211 -44.39 -44.23 28.67
C ASN A 211 -45.56 -44.77 27.82
N GLY A 212 -45.63 -46.10 27.69
CA GLY A 212 -46.82 -46.81 27.21
C GLY A 212 -46.71 -48.34 27.32
N THR A 213 -47.48 -48.90 28.24
CA THR A 213 -47.69 -50.30 28.61
C THR A 213 -48.46 -51.11 27.57
N VAL A 214 -48.05 -52.37 27.30
CA VAL A 214 -48.80 -53.53 26.80
C VAL A 214 -47.94 -54.74 27.20
N THR A 215 -48.30 -55.78 27.94
CA THR A 215 -49.54 -56.44 28.40
C THR A 215 -49.31 -56.97 29.82
#